data_AF-A0A520Y889-F1
#
_entry.id   AF-A0A520Y889-F1
#
_cell.length_a   1.000
_cell.length_b   1.000
_cell.length_c   1.000
_cell.angle_alpha   90.00
_cell.angle_beta   90.00
_cell.angle_gamma   90.00
#
_symmetry.space_group_name_H-M   'P 1'
#
loop_
_entity.id
_entity.type
_entity.pdbx_description
1 polymer ?
#
loop_
_entity_poly.entity_id
_entity_poly.type
_entity_poly.pdbx_seq_one_letter_code
_entity_poly.pdbx_strand_id
1 'polypeptide(L)'
;MVASAVYLYLNPQLPPVQALREANLQMPLRVYANKGELIGVFGEKFRTPLRMDEVPEQFVNAILAAEDDRFLKHRGVDIAGLLRAAFELLKSGEIQTGGSTITMQVARNFFLSSEQTFLRKFNEILLALKIERLLSKNEILELYINKIYLGKRAYGVAAASAIYYGKDIDELNIAQLAMIAGLPKAPSSFNPVTNPDRARTRRNWILGRMYKLGFIDEETFTLAREEPVTADYYGPMLELDAGYAAEMARAFAVARFGEEVYAQGMKVITTIDSSLQRSAEKAVVEGLQEYGERHGYRGPERRLGKISAAEAIKELKNIPQLRGTEPLMIQKFEAPEGEGDTLVQKFLAMDATGNSTLLEWRAASNPIARYIDENRRDPAVTDLSG
;
A
#
# COMPACT_ATOMS: atom_id res chain seq x y z
N MET A 1 -36.94 -23.46 -21.42
CA MET A 1 -36.88 -24.64 -20.53
C MET A 1 -35.54 -24.76 -19.82
N VAL A 2 -34.39 -24.71 -20.51
CA VAL A 2 -33.05 -24.87 -19.88
C VAL A 2 -32.78 -23.81 -18.79
N ALA A 3 -32.98 -22.51 -19.07
CA ALA A 3 -32.76 -21.45 -18.07
C ALA A 3 -33.65 -21.60 -16.83
N SER A 4 -34.91 -22.02 -17.00
CA SER A 4 -35.85 -22.28 -15.90
C SER A 4 -35.46 -23.52 -15.10
N ALA A 5 -34.99 -24.59 -15.74
CA ALA A 5 -34.48 -25.78 -15.07
C ALA A 5 -33.21 -25.49 -14.27
N VAL A 6 -32.28 -24.72 -14.85
CA VAL A 6 -31.06 -24.26 -14.18
C VAL A 6 -31.40 -23.35 -12.99
N TYR A 7 -32.37 -22.44 -13.14
CA TYR A 7 -32.86 -21.61 -12.03
C TYR A 7 -33.44 -22.45 -10.90
N LEU A 8 -34.35 -23.38 -11.19
CA LEU A 8 -34.98 -24.24 -10.18
C LEU A 8 -33.97 -25.15 -9.48
N TYR A 9 -32.93 -25.59 -10.19
CA TYR A 9 -31.86 -26.42 -9.62
C TYR A 9 -30.89 -25.62 -8.73
N LEU A 10 -30.44 -24.44 -9.18
CA LEU A 10 -29.42 -23.66 -8.47
C LEU A 10 -29.98 -22.76 -7.38
N ASN A 11 -31.17 -22.19 -7.55
CA ASN A 11 -31.74 -21.22 -6.62
C ASN A 11 -31.85 -21.71 -5.16
N PRO A 12 -32.21 -22.98 -4.88
CA PRO A 12 -32.22 -23.53 -3.51
C PRO A 12 -30.82 -23.74 -2.90
N GLN A 13 -29.78 -23.86 -3.74
CA GLN A 13 -28.39 -24.06 -3.32
C GLN A 13 -27.65 -22.75 -3.06
N LEU A 14 -28.26 -21.61 -3.40
CA LEU A 14 -27.65 -20.30 -3.20
C LEU A 14 -27.70 -19.89 -1.72
N PRO A 15 -26.58 -19.37 -1.18
CA PRO A 15 -26.55 -18.90 0.20
C PRO A 15 -27.53 -17.73 0.42
N PRO A 16 -28.02 -17.55 1.66
CA PRO A 16 -28.89 -16.44 1.99
C PRO A 16 -28.12 -15.11 1.86
N VAL A 17 -28.67 -14.18 1.09
CA VAL A 17 -28.03 -12.89 0.80
C VAL A 17 -28.10 -11.95 2.01
N GLN A 18 -29.03 -12.17 2.93
CA GLN A 18 -29.10 -11.46 4.21
C GLN A 18 -27.80 -11.58 5.00
N ALA A 19 -27.08 -12.70 4.84
CA ALA A 19 -25.77 -12.90 5.44
C ALA A 19 -24.73 -11.87 4.98
N LEU A 20 -24.92 -11.13 3.88
CA LEU A 20 -24.01 -10.04 3.49
C LEU A 20 -24.00 -8.88 4.49
N ARG A 21 -25.12 -8.59 5.16
CA ARG A 21 -25.18 -7.54 6.19
C ARG A 21 -24.43 -7.93 7.45
N GLU A 22 -24.35 -9.24 7.71
CA GLU A 22 -23.70 -9.84 8.87
C GLU A 22 -22.34 -10.47 8.51
N ALA A 23 -21.91 -10.36 7.24
CA ALA A 23 -20.72 -11.02 6.75
C ALA A 23 -19.51 -10.40 7.43
N ASN A 24 -19.02 -11.07 8.47
CA ASN A 24 -17.81 -10.70 9.17
C ASN A 24 -16.64 -10.73 8.18
N LEU A 25 -16.29 -9.55 7.68
CA LEU A 25 -15.05 -9.36 6.95
C LEU A 25 -13.92 -9.73 7.90
N GLN A 26 -13.00 -10.59 7.44
CA GLN A 26 -11.81 -10.90 8.24
C GLN A 26 -11.05 -9.61 8.53
N MET A 27 -10.87 -9.31 9.81
CA MET A 27 -10.24 -8.08 10.27
C MET A 27 -8.94 -8.42 10.99
N PRO A 28 -7.84 -7.70 10.71
CA PRO A 28 -6.58 -7.97 11.36
C PRO A 28 -6.64 -7.60 12.85
N LEU A 29 -5.79 -8.25 13.64
CA LEU A 29 -5.48 -7.84 15.01
C LEU A 29 -4.87 -6.44 14.98
N ARG A 30 -5.39 -5.54 15.82
CA ARG A 30 -4.84 -4.20 15.99
C ARG A 30 -4.37 -4.00 17.42
N VAL A 31 -3.20 -3.40 17.56
CA VAL A 31 -2.62 -3.07 18.86
C VAL A 31 -2.54 -1.55 18.98
N TYR A 32 -3.00 -1.04 20.11
CA TYR A 32 -3.09 0.38 20.42
C TYR A 32 -2.27 0.74 21.67
N ALA A 33 -1.75 1.95 21.71
CA ALA A 33 -1.25 2.60 22.92
C ALA A 33 -2.40 2.93 23.89
N ASN A 34 -2.07 3.40 25.09
CA ASN A 34 -3.06 3.66 26.14
C ASN A 34 -4.06 4.78 25.80
N LYS A 35 -3.70 5.70 24.91
CA LYS A 35 -4.54 6.82 24.45
C LYS A 35 -5.21 6.57 23.09
N GLY A 36 -5.08 5.35 22.56
CA GLY A 36 -5.77 4.91 21.36
C GLY A 36 -4.95 5.00 20.07
N GLU A 37 -3.66 5.37 20.14
CA GLU A 37 -2.82 5.42 18.95
C GLU A 37 -2.49 4.03 18.43
N LEU A 38 -2.64 3.81 17.12
CA LEU A 38 -2.34 2.52 16.51
C LEU A 38 -0.82 2.27 16.47
N ILE A 39 -0.36 1.20 17.14
CA ILE A 39 1.06 0.82 17.22
C ILE A 39 1.41 -0.48 16.48
N GLY A 40 0.41 -1.24 16.04
CA GLY A 40 0.66 -2.46 15.27
C GLY A 40 -0.58 -3.06 14.63
N VAL A 41 -0.38 -3.71 13.49
CA VAL A 41 -1.43 -4.43 12.76
C VAL A 41 -0.91 -5.79 12.32
N PHE A 42 -1.62 -6.86 12.68
CA PHE A 42 -1.21 -8.24 12.44
C PHE A 42 -2.33 -9.07 11.81
N GLY A 43 -1.97 -9.88 10.82
CA GLY A 43 -2.90 -10.77 10.11
C GLY A 43 -2.75 -10.68 8.59
N GLU A 44 -3.15 -11.72 7.87
CA GLU A 44 -2.87 -11.86 6.44
C GLU A 44 -3.50 -10.76 5.58
N LYS A 45 -4.72 -10.34 5.93
CA LYS A 45 -5.54 -9.41 5.15
C LYS A 45 -5.59 -8.06 5.85
N PHE A 46 -4.93 -7.06 5.28
CA PHE A 46 -5.04 -5.70 5.77
C PHE A 46 -6.36 -5.11 5.28
N ARG A 47 -7.23 -4.71 6.21
CA ARG A 47 -8.54 -4.12 5.92
C ARG A 47 -8.91 -3.12 7.00
N THR A 48 -9.29 -1.93 6.59
CA THR A 48 -9.98 -0.93 7.43
C THR A 48 -11.34 -0.65 6.79
N PRO A 49 -12.46 -0.96 7.47
CA PRO A 49 -13.80 -0.67 6.99
C PRO A 49 -13.96 0.82 6.76
N LEU A 50 -14.58 1.15 5.63
CA LEU A 50 -14.90 2.50 5.22
C LEU A 50 -16.39 2.56 4.89
N ARG A 51 -17.11 3.52 5.46
CA ARG A 51 -18.51 3.77 5.11
C ARG A 51 -18.58 4.50 3.78
N MET A 52 -19.67 4.32 3.04
CA MET A 52 -19.79 4.91 1.71
C MET A 52 -19.72 6.45 1.70
N ASP A 53 -20.14 7.11 2.78
CA ASP A 53 -20.08 8.57 2.94
C ASP A 53 -18.67 9.11 3.27
N GLU A 54 -17.73 8.24 3.62
CA GLU A 54 -16.32 8.58 3.82
C GLU A 54 -15.50 8.47 2.50
N VAL A 55 -16.14 8.01 1.42
CA VAL A 55 -15.49 7.80 0.12
C VAL A 55 -15.63 9.06 -0.74
N PRO A 56 -14.53 9.61 -1.29
CA PRO A 56 -14.61 10.73 -2.22
C PRO A 56 -15.44 10.40 -3.46
N GLU A 57 -16.34 11.29 -3.86
CA GLU A 57 -17.17 11.11 -5.05
C GLU A 57 -16.33 10.83 -6.31
N GLN A 58 -15.17 11.49 -6.42
CA GLN A 58 -14.22 11.26 -7.50
C GLN A 58 -13.75 9.80 -7.58
N PHE A 59 -13.57 9.13 -6.44
CA PHE A 59 -13.21 7.72 -6.42
C PHE A 59 -14.37 6.83 -6.89
N VAL A 60 -15.60 7.13 -6.44
CA VAL A 60 -16.80 6.44 -6.91
C VAL A 60 -16.90 6.53 -8.42
N ASN A 61 -16.75 7.74 -8.97
CA ASN A 61 -16.76 8.00 -10.41
C ASN A 61 -15.65 7.24 -11.15
N ALA A 62 -14.45 7.14 -10.56
CA ALA A 62 -13.36 6.35 -11.14
C ALA A 62 -13.69 4.85 -11.20
N ILE A 63 -14.25 4.28 -10.12
CA ILE A 63 -14.69 2.88 -10.08
C ILE A 63 -15.79 2.62 -11.10
N LEU A 64 -16.82 3.47 -11.16
CA LEU A 64 -17.90 3.35 -12.14
C LEU A 64 -17.35 3.44 -13.57
N ALA A 65 -16.48 4.40 -13.87
CA ALA A 65 -15.87 4.54 -15.19
C ALA A 65 -15.02 3.32 -15.60
N ALA A 66 -14.36 2.68 -14.62
CA ALA A 66 -13.44 1.59 -14.83
C ALA A 66 -14.12 0.20 -14.94
N GLU A 67 -15.15 -0.03 -14.13
CA GLU A 67 -15.75 -1.35 -13.91
C GLU A 67 -17.20 -1.44 -14.41
N ASP A 68 -18.03 -0.39 -14.23
CA ASP A 68 -19.47 -0.46 -14.49
C ASP A 68 -20.13 0.94 -14.64
N ASP A 69 -20.04 1.53 -15.83
CA ASP A 69 -20.52 2.90 -16.10
C ASP A 69 -22.06 3.01 -16.14
N ARG A 70 -22.75 1.87 -16.12
CA ARG A 70 -24.22 1.78 -16.07
C ARG A 70 -24.73 1.21 -14.76
N PHE A 71 -23.88 1.13 -13.73
CA PHE A 71 -24.21 0.57 -12.43
C PHE A 71 -25.55 1.07 -11.88
N LEU A 72 -25.80 2.38 -11.94
CA LEU A 72 -27.03 3.00 -11.43
C LEU A 72 -28.27 2.70 -12.30
N LYS A 73 -28.09 2.24 -13.54
CA LYS A 73 -29.17 2.05 -14.53
C LYS A 73 -29.70 0.62 -14.60
N HIS A 74 -28.91 -0.37 -14.18
CA HIS A 74 -29.33 -1.78 -14.20
C HIS A 74 -29.64 -2.31 -12.80
N ARG A 75 -30.30 -3.47 -12.72
CA ARG A 75 -30.63 -4.17 -11.45
C ARG A 75 -29.77 -5.41 -11.28
N GLY A 76 -28.48 -5.22 -11.00
CA GLY A 76 -27.52 -6.31 -10.77
C GLY A 76 -26.81 -6.85 -11.99
N VAL A 77 -27.46 -6.92 -13.15
CA VAL A 77 -26.84 -7.43 -14.37
C VAL A 77 -27.12 -6.49 -15.53
N ASP A 78 -26.07 -6.13 -16.26
CA ASP A 78 -26.15 -5.35 -17.48
C ASP A 78 -26.38 -6.28 -18.69
N ILE A 79 -27.65 -6.49 -19.03
CA ILE A 79 -28.07 -7.38 -20.12
C ILE A 79 -27.47 -6.93 -21.46
N ALA A 80 -27.48 -5.62 -21.73
CA ALA A 80 -26.92 -5.07 -22.96
C ALA A 80 -25.39 -5.26 -23.01
N GLY A 81 -24.71 -5.14 -21.86
CA GLY A 81 -23.28 -5.42 -21.73
C GLY A 81 -22.96 -6.89 -21.96
N LEU A 82 -23.75 -7.80 -21.39
CA LEU A 82 -23.60 -9.25 -21.60
C LEU A 82 -23.82 -9.65 -23.07
N LEU A 83 -24.86 -9.12 -23.71
CA LEU A 83 -25.13 -9.41 -25.12
C LEU A 83 -24.01 -8.90 -26.03
N ARG A 84 -23.47 -7.71 -25.74
CA ARG A 84 -22.32 -7.16 -26.47
C ARG A 84 -21.08 -8.04 -26.31
N ALA A 85 -20.76 -8.43 -25.08
CA ALA A 85 -19.62 -9.30 -24.80
C ALA A 85 -19.77 -10.70 -25.46
N ALA A 86 -20.98 -11.25 -25.47
CA ALA A 86 -21.27 -12.50 -26.17
C ALA A 86 -21.09 -12.39 -27.69
N PHE A 87 -21.51 -11.27 -28.29
CA PHE A 87 -21.31 -11.01 -29.71
C PHE A 87 -19.83 -10.81 -30.06
N GLU A 88 -19.04 -10.13 -29.20
CA GLU A 88 -17.58 -10.00 -29.36
C GLU A 88 -16.88 -11.36 -29.33
N LEU A 89 -17.27 -12.25 -28.41
CA LEU A 89 -16.75 -13.62 -28.34
C LEU A 89 -17.06 -14.41 -29.62
N LEU A 90 -18.29 -14.32 -30.12
CA LEU A 90 -18.69 -15.00 -31.36
C LEU A 90 -17.95 -14.48 -32.59
N LYS A 91 -17.63 -13.18 -32.62
CA LYS A 91 -16.99 -12.53 -33.76
C LYS A 91 -15.46 -12.69 -33.75
N SER A 92 -14.84 -12.52 -32.59
CA SER A 92 -13.37 -12.40 -32.45
C SER A 92 -12.71 -13.59 -31.75
N GLY A 93 -13.49 -14.54 -31.24
CA GLY A 93 -12.99 -15.69 -30.46
C GLY A 93 -12.56 -15.32 -29.04
N GLU A 94 -12.51 -14.04 -28.70
CA GLU A 94 -12.10 -13.53 -27.38
C GLU A 94 -13.10 -12.51 -26.85
N ILE A 95 -13.24 -12.45 -25.52
CA ILE A 95 -14.03 -11.40 -24.85
C ILE A 95 -13.13 -10.18 -24.65
N GLN A 96 -13.38 -9.11 -25.40
CA GLN A 96 -12.59 -7.87 -25.31
C GLN A 96 -13.13 -6.91 -24.23
N THR A 97 -14.45 -6.90 -24.00
CA THR A 97 -15.10 -6.11 -22.95
C THR A 97 -15.42 -6.90 -21.67
N GLY A 98 -15.26 -6.25 -20.51
CA GLY A 98 -15.66 -6.83 -19.23
C GLY A 98 -17.18 -6.89 -19.08
N GLY A 99 -17.77 -8.07 -19.18
CA GLY A 99 -19.23 -8.26 -19.07
C GLY A 99 -19.76 -8.43 -17.63
N SER A 100 -18.96 -8.16 -16.59
CA SER A 100 -19.38 -8.37 -15.19
C SER A 100 -19.63 -7.03 -14.49
N THR A 101 -20.82 -6.86 -13.92
CA THR A 101 -21.19 -5.68 -13.14
C THR A 101 -20.56 -5.69 -11.75
N ILE A 102 -20.54 -4.54 -11.07
CA ILE A 102 -20.07 -4.45 -9.68
C ILE A 102 -20.82 -5.43 -8.77
N THR A 103 -22.14 -5.53 -8.92
CA THR A 103 -22.98 -6.44 -8.11
C THR A 103 -22.61 -7.91 -8.35
N MET A 104 -22.29 -8.31 -9.58
CA MET A 104 -21.79 -9.66 -9.88
C MET A 104 -20.43 -9.90 -9.23
N GLN A 105 -19.56 -8.89 -9.20
CA GLN A 105 -18.28 -8.99 -8.50
C GLN A 105 -18.47 -9.13 -6.98
N VAL A 106 -19.42 -8.42 -6.37
CA VAL A 106 -19.79 -8.59 -4.95
C VAL A 106 -20.28 -10.02 -4.70
N ALA A 107 -21.20 -10.53 -5.52
CA ALA A 107 -21.67 -11.91 -5.41
C ALA A 107 -20.52 -12.91 -5.46
N ARG A 108 -19.61 -12.76 -6.42
CA ARG A 108 -18.42 -13.61 -6.58
C ARG A 108 -17.52 -13.54 -5.34
N ASN A 109 -17.22 -12.34 -4.85
CA ASN A 109 -16.22 -12.14 -3.80
C ASN A 109 -16.69 -12.60 -2.41
N PHE A 110 -18.01 -12.70 -2.18
CA PHE A 110 -18.57 -13.11 -0.89
C PHE A 110 -19.05 -14.57 -0.84
N PHE A 111 -19.55 -15.12 -1.95
CA PHE A 111 -20.28 -16.39 -1.92
C PHE A 111 -19.68 -17.51 -2.75
N LEU A 112 -18.80 -17.20 -3.70
CA LEU A 112 -18.35 -18.19 -4.68
C LEU A 112 -16.87 -18.50 -4.50
N SER A 113 -16.53 -19.79 -4.59
CA SER A 113 -15.15 -20.23 -4.67
C SER A 113 -14.50 -19.77 -5.99
N SER A 114 -13.17 -19.82 -6.05
CA SER A 114 -12.38 -19.34 -7.19
C SER A 114 -12.50 -20.18 -8.47
N GLU A 115 -13.19 -21.33 -8.43
CA GLU A 115 -13.29 -22.25 -9.57
C GLU A 115 -14.12 -21.68 -10.73
N GLN A 116 -13.52 -21.57 -11.91
CA GLN A 116 -14.18 -20.94 -13.07
C GLN A 116 -15.03 -21.93 -13.88
N THR A 117 -16.24 -22.23 -13.40
CA THR A 117 -17.21 -23.02 -14.16
C THR A 117 -18.34 -22.16 -14.77
N PHE A 118 -18.96 -22.63 -15.87
CA PHE A 118 -20.16 -21.99 -16.43
C PHE A 118 -21.30 -21.89 -15.39
N LEU A 119 -21.42 -22.90 -14.51
CA LEU A 119 -22.37 -22.90 -13.40
C LEU A 119 -22.09 -21.78 -12.41
N ARG A 120 -20.81 -21.50 -12.09
CA ARG A 120 -20.44 -20.36 -11.25
C ARG A 120 -20.92 -19.04 -11.86
N LYS A 121 -20.76 -18.86 -13.17
CA LYS A 121 -21.18 -17.60 -13.82
C LYS A 121 -22.70 -17.39 -13.72
N PHE A 122 -23.48 -18.46 -13.81
CA PHE A 122 -24.93 -18.38 -13.61
C PHE A 122 -25.29 -18.07 -12.14
N ASN A 123 -24.55 -18.65 -11.18
CA ASN A 123 -24.70 -18.32 -9.77
C ASN A 123 -24.40 -16.85 -9.48
N GLU A 124 -23.37 -16.25 -10.09
CA GLU A 124 -23.09 -14.80 -9.99
C GLU A 124 -24.29 -13.96 -10.43
N ILE A 125 -24.90 -14.31 -11.57
CA ILE A 125 -26.07 -13.61 -12.11
C ILE A 125 -27.26 -13.71 -11.15
N LEU A 126 -27.60 -14.92 -10.69
CA LEU A 126 -28.73 -15.12 -9.79
C LEU A 126 -28.53 -14.42 -8.44
N LEU A 127 -27.31 -14.49 -7.88
CA LEU A 127 -26.97 -13.80 -6.64
C LEU A 127 -27.00 -12.29 -6.81
N ALA A 128 -26.47 -11.75 -7.92
CA ALA A 128 -26.51 -10.31 -8.19
C ALA A 128 -27.96 -9.79 -8.26
N LEU A 129 -28.87 -10.54 -8.89
CA LEU A 129 -30.29 -10.19 -8.92
C LEU A 129 -30.94 -10.25 -7.53
N LYS A 130 -30.53 -11.18 -6.67
CA LYS A 130 -31.01 -11.26 -5.27
C LYS A 130 -30.47 -10.11 -4.42
N ILE A 131 -29.18 -9.80 -4.56
CA ILE A 131 -28.50 -8.68 -3.86
C ILE A 131 -29.23 -7.37 -4.15
N GLU A 132 -29.53 -7.08 -5.41
CA GLU A 132 -30.18 -5.82 -5.82
C GLU A 132 -31.64 -5.69 -5.42
N ARG A 133 -32.27 -6.76 -4.93
CA ARG A 133 -33.60 -6.69 -4.32
C ARG A 133 -33.55 -6.36 -2.85
N LEU A 134 -32.41 -6.59 -2.19
CA LEU A 134 -32.26 -6.51 -0.73
C LEU A 134 -31.39 -5.35 -0.29
N LEU A 135 -30.44 -4.93 -1.12
CA LEU A 135 -29.47 -3.88 -0.85
C LEU A 135 -29.61 -2.75 -1.87
N SER A 136 -29.47 -1.52 -1.39
CA SER A 136 -29.34 -0.31 -2.18
C SER A 136 -28.01 -0.28 -2.94
N LYS A 137 -27.92 0.60 -3.95
CA LYS A 137 -26.68 0.81 -4.72
C LYS A 137 -25.50 1.22 -3.84
N ASN A 138 -25.76 2.05 -2.83
CA ASN A 138 -24.74 2.50 -1.88
C ASN A 138 -24.25 1.34 -1.00
N GLU A 139 -25.15 0.51 -0.47
CA GLU A 139 -24.76 -0.69 0.30
C GLU A 139 -23.93 -1.67 -0.56
N ILE A 140 -24.29 -1.84 -1.84
CA ILE A 140 -23.54 -2.70 -2.76
C ILE A 140 -22.13 -2.15 -3.03
N LEU A 141 -22.02 -0.83 -3.25
CA LEU A 141 -20.72 -0.18 -3.42
C LEU A 141 -19.88 -0.28 -2.15
N GLU A 142 -20.48 -0.08 -0.97
CA GLU A 142 -19.79 -0.23 0.32
C GLU A 142 -19.24 -1.64 0.51
N LEU A 143 -20.02 -2.67 0.21
CA LEU A 143 -19.55 -4.06 0.22
C LEU A 143 -18.41 -4.29 -0.78
N TYR A 144 -18.51 -3.70 -1.97
CA TYR A 144 -17.48 -3.81 -3.00
C TYR A 144 -16.16 -3.19 -2.52
N ILE A 145 -16.16 -1.91 -2.14
CA ILE A 145 -14.95 -1.17 -1.76
C ILE A 145 -14.28 -1.73 -0.52
N ASN A 146 -15.00 -2.42 0.38
CA ASN A 146 -14.41 -3.01 1.59
C ASN A 146 -13.90 -4.44 1.38
N LYS A 147 -14.41 -5.16 0.37
CA LYS A 147 -14.06 -6.57 0.14
C LYS A 147 -12.92 -6.76 -0.84
N ILE A 148 -12.89 -5.97 -1.91
CA ILE A 148 -12.01 -6.18 -3.07
C ILE A 148 -10.54 -6.29 -2.68
N TYR A 149 -9.82 -7.22 -3.32
CA TYR A 149 -8.38 -7.34 -3.16
C TYR A 149 -7.67 -6.42 -4.15
N LEU A 150 -6.74 -5.59 -3.65
CA LEU A 150 -6.06 -4.53 -4.41
C LEU A 150 -4.53 -4.73 -4.45
N GLY A 151 -4.05 -5.95 -4.15
CA GLY A 151 -2.61 -6.27 -4.16
C GLY A 151 -1.92 -5.94 -2.83
N LYS A 152 -0.69 -6.44 -2.63
CA LYS A 152 0.13 -6.18 -1.43
C LYS A 152 -0.61 -6.39 -0.10
N ARG A 153 -1.48 -7.40 -0.02
CA ARG A 153 -2.35 -7.70 1.14
C ARG A 153 -3.40 -6.61 1.48
N ALA A 154 -3.58 -5.61 0.62
CA ALA A 154 -4.65 -4.62 0.73
C ALA A 154 -5.99 -5.24 0.34
N TYR A 155 -6.88 -5.37 1.32
CA TYR A 155 -8.28 -5.75 1.11
C TYR A 155 -9.17 -4.56 1.46
N GLY A 156 -9.72 -3.97 0.42
CA GLY A 156 -10.53 -2.77 0.47
C GLY A 156 -9.74 -1.48 0.24
N VAL A 157 -10.47 -0.42 -0.09
CA VAL A 157 -9.87 0.80 -0.67
C VAL A 157 -9.12 1.62 0.37
N ALA A 158 -9.62 1.76 1.60
CA ALA A 158 -8.88 2.42 2.68
C ALA A 158 -7.53 1.74 2.94
N ALA A 159 -7.53 0.40 2.93
CA ALA A 159 -6.31 -0.38 3.05
C ALA A 159 -5.33 -0.15 1.89
N ALA A 160 -5.82 0.01 0.66
CA ALA A 160 -4.98 0.31 -0.50
C ALA A 160 -4.41 1.73 -0.45
N SER A 161 -5.20 2.72 -0.03
CA SER A 161 -4.73 4.10 0.14
C SER A 161 -3.54 4.17 1.11
N ALA A 162 -3.69 3.56 2.29
CA ALA A 162 -2.63 3.49 3.28
C ALA A 162 -1.39 2.73 2.75
N ILE A 163 -1.58 1.55 2.14
CA ILE A 163 -0.45 0.74 1.68
C ILE A 163 0.33 1.40 0.54
N TYR A 164 -0.36 2.00 -0.43
CA TYR A 164 0.27 2.52 -1.65
C TYR A 164 0.72 3.97 -1.54
N TYR A 165 0.08 4.77 -0.69
CA TYR A 165 0.32 6.22 -0.62
C TYR A 165 0.59 6.72 0.79
N GLY A 166 0.41 5.90 1.83
CA GLY A 166 0.60 6.34 3.22
C GLY A 166 -0.36 7.46 3.60
N LYS A 167 -1.58 7.44 3.04
CA LYS A 167 -2.58 8.51 3.15
C LYS A 167 -3.99 7.95 3.29
N ASP A 168 -4.88 8.74 3.85
CA ASP A 168 -6.31 8.46 3.75
C ASP A 168 -6.84 8.70 2.33
N ILE A 169 -7.95 8.07 2.00
CA ILE A 169 -8.48 8.04 0.63
C ILE A 169 -8.90 9.44 0.14
N ASP A 170 -9.35 10.30 1.05
CA ASP A 170 -9.78 11.67 0.82
C ASP A 170 -8.61 12.66 0.59
N GLU A 171 -7.40 12.28 0.98
CA GLU A 171 -6.18 13.03 0.71
C GLU A 171 -5.57 12.72 -0.68
N LEU A 172 -6.11 11.72 -1.38
CA LEU A 172 -5.61 11.30 -2.68
C LEU A 172 -6.12 12.20 -3.80
N ASN A 173 -5.22 12.53 -4.73
CA ASN A 173 -5.61 13.23 -5.94
C ASN A 173 -6.26 12.29 -6.96
N ILE A 174 -6.87 12.85 -8.00
CA ILE A 174 -7.61 12.09 -9.03
C ILE A 174 -6.75 11.03 -9.75
N ALA A 175 -5.46 11.29 -9.96
CA ALA A 175 -4.55 10.33 -10.60
C ALA A 175 -4.28 9.12 -9.70
N GLN A 176 -4.16 9.34 -8.39
CA GLN A 176 -4.02 8.31 -7.37
C GLN A 176 -5.33 7.52 -7.16
N LEU A 177 -6.47 8.20 -7.15
CA LEU A 177 -7.80 7.56 -7.10
C LEU A 177 -8.03 6.66 -8.32
N ALA A 178 -7.73 7.16 -9.53
CA ALA A 178 -7.81 6.38 -10.77
C ALA A 178 -6.82 5.20 -10.80
N MET A 179 -5.66 5.34 -10.15
CA MET A 179 -4.71 4.25 -9.99
C MET A 179 -5.31 3.12 -9.16
N ILE A 180 -5.84 3.43 -7.97
CA ILE A 180 -6.46 2.43 -7.09
C ILE A 180 -7.68 1.79 -7.76
N ALA A 181 -8.51 2.58 -8.44
CA ALA A 181 -9.66 2.09 -9.18
C ALA A 181 -9.30 1.11 -10.32
N GLY A 182 -8.05 1.12 -10.80
CA GLY A 182 -7.56 0.21 -11.83
C GLY A 182 -7.07 -1.14 -11.34
N LEU A 183 -6.81 -1.28 -10.04
CA LEU A 183 -6.25 -2.50 -9.44
C LEU A 183 -7.19 -3.71 -9.47
N PRO A 184 -8.52 -3.61 -9.25
CA PRO A 184 -9.40 -4.78 -9.15
C PRO A 184 -9.30 -5.76 -10.32
N LYS A 185 -9.10 -5.25 -11.55
CA LYS A 185 -9.03 -6.05 -12.78
C LYS A 185 -7.89 -7.07 -12.77
N ALA A 186 -6.71 -6.68 -12.29
CA ALA A 186 -5.55 -7.56 -12.20
C ALA A 186 -4.55 -7.00 -11.17
N PRO A 187 -4.80 -7.21 -9.85
CA PRO A 187 -4.08 -6.53 -8.78
C PRO A 187 -2.57 -6.78 -8.78
N SER A 188 -2.12 -7.92 -9.29
CA SER A 188 -0.69 -8.26 -9.42
C SER A 188 -0.07 -7.62 -10.67
N SER A 189 -0.78 -7.64 -11.81
CA SER A 189 -0.26 -7.15 -13.09
C SER A 189 -0.26 -5.62 -13.22
N PHE A 190 -1.22 -4.96 -12.57
CA PHE A 190 -1.35 -3.50 -12.52
C PHE A 190 -0.86 -2.89 -11.20
N ASN A 191 -0.11 -3.66 -10.41
CA ASN A 191 0.46 -3.16 -9.16
C ASN A 191 1.46 -2.02 -9.46
N PRO A 192 1.26 -0.81 -8.93
CA PRO A 192 2.09 0.34 -9.30
C PRO A 192 3.49 0.29 -8.69
N VAL A 193 3.70 -0.50 -7.64
CA VAL A 193 5.01 -0.71 -7.00
C VAL A 193 5.86 -1.70 -7.81
N THR A 194 5.25 -2.79 -8.31
CA THR A 194 6.00 -3.82 -9.06
C THR A 194 5.97 -3.64 -10.57
N ASN A 195 4.99 -2.92 -11.12
CA ASN A 195 4.86 -2.65 -12.55
C ASN A 195 4.27 -1.25 -12.81
N PRO A 196 5.05 -0.17 -12.58
CA PRO A 196 4.58 1.20 -12.70
C PRO A 196 4.11 1.55 -14.11
N ASP A 197 4.71 0.99 -15.16
CA ASP A 197 4.34 1.31 -16.55
C ASP A 197 2.97 0.74 -16.95
N ARG A 198 2.69 -0.52 -16.61
CA ARG A 198 1.36 -1.10 -16.82
C ARG A 198 0.31 -0.40 -15.95
N ALA A 199 0.66 -0.07 -14.71
CA ALA A 199 -0.23 0.64 -13.80
C ALA A 199 -0.58 2.04 -14.35
N ARG A 200 0.42 2.79 -14.84
CA ARG A 200 0.23 4.09 -15.52
C ARG A 200 -0.70 3.98 -16.72
N THR A 201 -0.49 2.97 -17.56
CA THR A 201 -1.34 2.73 -18.75
C THR A 201 -2.79 2.48 -18.33
N ARG A 202 -3.02 1.66 -17.30
CA ARG A 202 -4.35 1.38 -16.76
C ARG A 202 -5.00 2.63 -16.15
N ARG A 203 -4.26 3.39 -15.33
CA ARG A 203 -4.70 4.68 -14.76
C ARG A 203 -5.15 5.64 -15.87
N ASN A 204 -4.31 5.86 -16.89
CA ASN A 204 -4.59 6.80 -17.96
C ASN A 204 -5.81 6.37 -18.80
N TRP A 205 -6.02 5.07 -18.99
CA TRP A 205 -7.24 4.56 -19.60
C TRP A 205 -8.49 4.88 -18.78
N ILE A 206 -8.43 4.78 -17.44
CA ILE A 206 -9.54 5.13 -16.54
C ILE A 206 -9.81 6.63 -16.57
N LEU A 207 -8.78 7.47 -16.47
CA LEU A 207 -8.91 8.93 -16.60
C LEU A 207 -9.59 9.30 -17.92
N GLY A 208 -9.21 8.66 -19.03
CA GLY A 208 -9.85 8.88 -20.33
C GLY A 208 -11.31 8.42 -20.38
N ARG A 209 -11.68 7.39 -19.60
CA ARG A 209 -13.08 6.98 -19.43
C ARG A 209 -13.87 7.97 -18.59
N MET A 210 -13.30 8.47 -17.50
CA MET A 210 -13.91 9.49 -16.66
C MET A 210 -14.21 10.77 -17.46
N TYR A 211 -13.26 11.22 -18.29
CA TYR A 211 -13.46 12.35 -19.20
C TYR A 211 -14.60 12.09 -20.20
N LYS A 212 -14.59 10.95 -20.90
CA LYS A 212 -15.64 10.60 -21.87
C LYS A 212 -17.04 10.48 -21.26
N LEU A 213 -17.12 10.14 -19.97
CA LEU A 213 -18.38 10.04 -19.23
C LEU A 213 -18.80 11.37 -18.58
N GLY A 214 -17.97 12.42 -18.67
CA GLY A 214 -18.25 13.74 -18.10
C GLY A 214 -18.01 13.84 -16.59
N PHE A 215 -17.25 12.92 -15.99
CA PHE A 215 -16.91 12.96 -14.56
C PHE A 215 -15.76 13.92 -14.23
N ILE A 216 -14.94 14.26 -15.21
CA ILE A 216 -13.87 15.25 -15.13
C ILE A 216 -13.84 16.07 -16.42
N ASP A 217 -13.37 17.31 -16.34
CA ASP A 217 -13.14 18.16 -17.51
C ASP A 217 -11.80 17.84 -18.23
N GLU A 218 -11.57 18.50 -19.36
CA GLU A 218 -10.38 18.29 -20.20
C GLU A 218 -9.09 18.74 -19.51
N GLU A 219 -9.15 19.82 -18.73
CA GLU A 219 -8.00 20.34 -17.99
C GLU A 219 -7.56 19.35 -16.91
N THR A 220 -8.50 18.90 -16.07
CA THR A 220 -8.28 17.88 -15.04
C THR A 220 -7.76 16.59 -15.65
N PHE A 221 -8.35 16.13 -16.76
CA PHE A 221 -7.88 14.94 -17.48
C PHE A 221 -6.43 15.08 -17.93
N THR A 222 -6.08 16.22 -18.54
CA THR A 222 -4.74 16.47 -19.06
C THR A 222 -3.71 16.52 -17.94
N LEU A 223 -3.97 17.29 -16.88
CA LEU A 223 -3.08 17.40 -15.73
C LEU A 223 -2.87 16.04 -15.04
N ALA A 224 -3.95 15.32 -14.73
CA ALA A 224 -3.90 14.03 -14.05
C ALA A 224 -3.17 12.94 -14.85
N ARG A 225 -3.25 13.01 -16.18
CA ARG A 225 -2.59 12.04 -17.07
C ARG A 225 -1.08 12.18 -17.05
N GLU A 226 -0.58 13.41 -16.96
CA GLU A 226 0.85 13.74 -16.93
C GLU A 226 1.49 13.53 -15.55
N GLU A 227 0.69 13.36 -14.49
CA GLU A 227 1.22 13.09 -13.16
C GLU A 227 2.08 11.81 -13.11
N PRO A 228 3.23 11.85 -12.41
CA PRO A 228 4.07 10.67 -12.21
C PRO A 228 3.35 9.60 -11.38
N VAL A 229 3.81 8.35 -11.48
CA VAL A 229 3.35 7.28 -10.58
C VAL A 229 4.12 7.42 -9.27
N THR A 230 3.42 7.84 -8.22
CA THR A 230 3.99 8.12 -6.88
C THR A 230 3.72 7.02 -5.85
N ALA A 231 3.10 5.91 -6.27
CA ALA A 231 2.79 4.81 -5.35
C ALA A 231 4.07 4.09 -4.92
N ASP A 232 4.16 3.82 -3.63
CA ASP A 232 5.25 3.03 -3.02
C ASP A 232 4.65 2.02 -2.03
N TYR A 233 5.47 1.39 -1.19
CA TYR A 233 5.03 0.47 -0.14
C TYR A 233 5.25 1.08 1.25
N TYR A 234 4.21 1.71 1.78
CA TYR A 234 4.20 2.33 3.11
C TYR A 234 3.81 1.36 4.23
N GLY A 235 3.10 0.28 3.90
CA GLY A 235 2.53 -0.64 4.90
C GLY A 235 1.29 -0.06 5.60
N PRO A 236 0.89 -0.60 6.77
CA PRO A 236 -0.18 0.00 7.57
C PRO A 236 0.26 1.35 8.16
N MET A 237 -0.61 2.35 8.13
CA MET A 237 -0.37 3.65 8.76
C MET A 237 -0.40 3.48 10.29
N LEU A 238 0.78 3.55 10.93
CA LEU A 238 0.91 3.52 12.39
C LEU A 238 1.00 4.95 12.92
N GLU A 239 0.36 5.23 14.05
CA GLU A 239 0.33 6.55 14.68
C GLU A 239 1.46 6.75 15.70
N LEU A 240 2.03 5.65 16.19
CA LEU A 240 3.17 5.64 17.10
C LEU A 240 4.09 4.46 16.79
N ASP A 241 5.39 4.72 16.68
CA ASP A 241 6.40 3.65 16.57
C ASP A 241 6.65 3.01 17.95
N ALA A 242 6.01 1.86 18.16
CA ALA A 242 6.22 1.02 19.33
C ALA A 242 6.29 -0.46 18.93
N GLY A 243 7.04 -0.77 17.86
CA GLY A 243 7.05 -2.11 17.25
C GLY A 243 7.35 -3.25 18.23
N TYR A 244 8.27 -3.06 19.17
CA TYR A 244 8.58 -4.06 20.20
C TYR A 244 7.39 -4.32 21.13
N ALA A 245 6.74 -3.26 21.62
CA ALA A 245 5.56 -3.38 22.49
C ALA A 245 4.36 -3.97 21.73
N ALA A 246 4.19 -3.62 20.45
CA ALA A 246 3.18 -4.19 19.58
C ALA A 246 3.36 -5.70 19.40
N GLU A 247 4.60 -6.16 19.22
CA GLU A 247 4.92 -7.59 19.11
C GLU A 247 4.69 -8.34 20.44
N MET A 248 5.05 -7.75 21.58
CA MET A 248 4.71 -8.31 22.89
C MET A 248 3.20 -8.47 23.07
N ALA A 249 2.43 -7.45 22.69
CA ALA A 249 0.97 -7.48 22.76
C ALA A 249 0.36 -8.52 21.81
N ARG A 250 0.90 -8.65 20.59
CA ARG A 250 0.53 -9.72 19.64
C ARG A 250 0.80 -11.10 20.23
N ALA A 251 2.00 -11.33 20.75
CA ALA A 251 2.40 -12.60 21.34
C ALA A 251 1.48 -12.98 22.52
N PHE A 252 1.16 -12.01 23.38
CA PHE A 252 0.20 -12.21 24.47
C PHE A 252 -1.20 -12.59 23.96
N ALA A 253 -1.73 -11.86 22.97
CA ALA A 253 -3.05 -12.14 22.41
C ALA A 253 -3.13 -13.54 21.81
N VAL A 254 -2.13 -13.94 21.03
CA VAL A 254 -2.07 -15.28 20.43
C VAL A 254 -1.96 -16.37 21.49
N ALA A 255 -1.10 -16.18 22.51
CA ALA A 255 -0.95 -17.14 23.59
C ALA A 255 -2.24 -17.33 24.39
N ARG A 256 -3.05 -16.27 24.54
CA ARG A 256 -4.28 -16.30 25.34
C ARG A 256 -5.51 -16.77 24.58
N PHE A 257 -5.61 -16.42 23.30
CA PHE A 257 -6.83 -16.56 22.49
C PHE A 257 -6.65 -17.39 21.21
N GLY A 258 -5.44 -17.86 20.91
CA GLY A 258 -5.14 -18.65 19.71
C GLY A 258 -4.87 -17.80 18.46
N GLU A 259 -4.68 -18.45 17.32
CA GLU A 259 -4.33 -17.77 16.04
C GLU A 259 -5.51 -17.03 15.39
N GLU A 260 -6.75 -17.34 15.79
CA GLU A 260 -7.95 -16.71 15.22
C GLU A 260 -7.98 -15.19 15.44
N VAL A 261 -7.21 -14.67 16.41
CA VAL A 261 -7.06 -13.24 16.69
C VAL A 261 -6.64 -12.44 15.45
N TYR A 262 -5.93 -13.07 14.50
CA TYR A 262 -5.49 -12.44 13.26
C TYR A 262 -6.61 -12.19 12.24
N ALA A 263 -7.80 -12.75 12.45
CA ALA A 263 -8.92 -12.66 11.50
C ALA A 263 -10.23 -12.15 12.13
N GLN A 264 -10.31 -12.05 13.46
CA GLN A 264 -11.53 -11.68 14.19
C GLN A 264 -11.65 -10.18 14.50
N GLY A 265 -10.68 -9.35 14.09
CA GLY A 265 -10.70 -7.91 14.36
C GLY A 265 -10.49 -7.54 15.81
N MET A 266 -9.78 -8.38 16.57
CA MET A 266 -9.44 -8.13 17.96
C MET A 266 -8.64 -6.82 18.08
N LYS A 267 -8.96 -6.03 19.10
CA LYS A 267 -8.24 -4.82 19.48
C LYS A 267 -7.56 -5.03 20.82
N VAL A 268 -6.25 -4.84 20.88
CA VAL A 268 -5.46 -4.92 22.11
C VAL A 268 -5.03 -3.52 22.50
N ILE A 269 -5.48 -3.03 23.65
CA ILE A 269 -5.08 -1.74 24.19
C ILE A 269 -3.99 -2.00 25.23
N THR A 270 -2.82 -1.42 25.02
CA THR A 270 -1.65 -1.59 25.89
C THR A 270 -1.56 -0.50 26.93
N THR A 271 -0.62 -0.65 27.87
CA THR A 271 -0.29 0.38 28.86
C THR A 271 0.78 1.36 28.37
N ILE A 272 1.20 1.27 27.10
CA ILE A 272 2.23 2.15 26.53
C ILE A 272 1.71 3.58 26.50
N ASP A 273 2.44 4.49 27.15
CA ASP A 273 2.22 5.92 27.03
C ASP A 273 3.08 6.49 25.89
N SER A 274 2.43 7.14 24.94
CA SER A 274 3.06 7.64 23.71
C SER A 274 4.17 8.66 23.96
N SER A 275 4.01 9.51 24.98
CA SER A 275 5.03 10.49 25.39
C SER A 275 6.27 9.78 25.90
N LEU A 276 6.10 8.80 26.80
CA LEU A 276 7.22 8.01 27.33
C LEU A 276 7.90 7.16 26.26
N GLN A 277 7.13 6.56 25.35
CA GLN A 277 7.67 5.78 24.23
C GLN A 277 8.57 6.64 23.34
N ARG A 278 8.11 7.84 22.95
CA ARG A 278 8.91 8.77 22.15
C ARG A 278 10.16 9.24 22.90
N SER A 279 10.06 9.52 24.19
CA SER A 279 11.22 9.88 25.02
C SER A 279 12.23 8.74 25.14
N ALA A 280 11.78 7.51 25.32
CA ALA A 280 12.64 6.33 25.40
C ALA A 280 13.36 6.08 24.07
N GLU A 281 12.65 6.18 22.96
CA GLU A 281 13.22 6.09 21.62
C GLU A 281 14.29 7.17 21.38
N LYS A 282 13.96 8.42 21.70
CA LYS A 282 14.91 9.53 21.59
C LYS A 282 16.17 9.29 22.43
N ALA A 283 16.01 8.87 23.68
CA ALA A 283 17.13 8.59 24.58
C ALA A 283 18.04 7.46 24.06
N VAL A 284 17.47 6.43 23.44
CA VAL A 284 18.27 5.34 22.83
C VAL A 284 19.03 5.85 21.61
N VAL A 285 18.40 6.61 20.73
CA VAL A 285 19.05 7.15 19.52
C VAL A 285 20.19 8.11 19.91
N GLU A 286 19.91 9.07 20.79
CA GLU A 286 20.92 10.02 21.29
C GLU A 286 22.05 9.30 22.01
N GLY A 287 21.74 8.34 22.90
CA GLY A 287 22.75 7.57 23.61
C GLY A 287 23.64 6.73 22.69
N LEU A 288 23.09 6.15 21.62
CA LEU A 288 23.88 5.42 20.61
C LEU A 288 24.76 6.35 19.78
N GLN A 289 24.27 7.54 19.44
CA GLN A 289 25.05 8.55 18.73
C GLN A 289 26.21 9.05 19.60
N GLU A 290 25.95 9.46 20.84
CA GLU A 290 26.98 9.87 21.80
C GLU A 290 27.98 8.74 22.07
N TYR A 291 27.51 7.49 22.12
CA TYR A 291 28.40 6.34 22.22
C TYR A 291 29.30 6.23 20.99
N GLY A 292 28.76 6.37 19.78
CA GLY A 292 29.54 6.38 18.53
C GLY A 292 30.61 7.48 18.53
N GLU A 293 30.24 8.71 18.87
CA GLU A 293 31.15 9.86 18.93
C GLU A 293 32.26 9.66 19.97
N ARG A 294 31.94 9.07 21.14
CA ARG A 294 32.91 8.77 22.21
C ARG A 294 33.81 7.57 21.94
N HIS A 295 33.45 6.65 21.05
CA HIS A 295 34.26 5.47 20.76
C HIS A 295 34.89 5.50 19.37
N GLY A 296 34.56 6.51 18.56
CA GLY A 296 35.21 6.77 17.29
C GLY A 296 34.51 6.09 16.11
N TYR A 297 34.96 6.48 14.93
CA TYR A 297 34.44 6.06 13.65
C TYR A 297 34.85 4.62 13.33
N ARG A 298 33.87 3.78 13.00
CA ARG A 298 34.06 2.35 12.69
C ARG A 298 34.40 2.09 11.22
N GLY A 299 34.47 3.13 10.39
CA GLY A 299 34.63 2.99 8.94
C GLY A 299 33.29 2.84 8.21
N PRO A 300 33.33 2.74 6.87
CA PRO A 300 32.13 2.54 6.07
C PRO A 300 31.52 1.17 6.33
N GLU A 301 30.19 1.09 6.45
CA GLU A 301 29.47 -0.18 6.63
C GLU A 301 29.68 -1.16 5.46
N ARG A 302 29.89 -0.63 4.25
CA ARG A 302 30.12 -1.42 3.03
C ARG A 302 31.01 -0.68 2.04
N ARG A 303 31.89 -1.41 1.33
CA ARG A 303 32.64 -0.91 0.17
C ARG A 303 32.12 -1.59 -1.09
N LEU A 304 31.44 -0.83 -1.96
CA LEU A 304 30.75 -1.36 -3.16
C LEU A 304 31.63 -1.41 -4.42
N GLY A 305 32.83 -0.82 -4.40
CA GLY A 305 33.69 -0.74 -5.58
C GLY A 305 33.11 0.17 -6.67
N LYS A 306 33.40 -0.15 -7.94
CA LYS A 306 32.87 0.59 -9.10
C LYS A 306 31.53 -0.02 -9.51
N ILE A 307 30.44 0.66 -9.18
CA ILE A 307 29.08 0.32 -9.59
C ILE A 307 28.46 1.48 -10.37
N SER A 308 27.45 1.19 -11.17
CA SER A 308 26.67 2.23 -11.86
C SER A 308 25.82 3.04 -10.88
N ALA A 309 25.43 4.25 -11.26
CA ALA A 309 24.54 5.08 -10.43
C ALA A 309 23.18 4.40 -10.16
N ALA A 310 22.65 3.67 -11.14
CA ALA A 310 21.39 2.93 -10.98
C ALA A 310 21.51 1.80 -9.94
N GLU A 311 22.63 1.10 -9.92
CA GLU A 311 22.92 0.08 -8.90
C GLU A 311 23.15 0.71 -7.53
N ALA A 312 23.87 1.83 -7.46
CA ALA A 312 24.10 2.57 -6.20
C ALA A 312 22.79 3.02 -5.55
N ILE A 313 21.88 3.61 -6.34
CA ILE A 313 20.55 4.01 -5.88
C ILE A 313 19.77 2.80 -5.36
N LYS A 314 19.84 1.67 -6.08
CA LYS A 314 19.17 0.43 -5.66
C LYS A 314 19.73 -0.08 -4.33
N GLU A 315 21.05 -0.08 -4.16
CA GLU A 315 21.69 -0.49 -2.90
C GLU A 315 21.30 0.43 -1.74
N LEU A 316 21.36 1.75 -1.93
CA LEU A 316 20.97 2.73 -0.91
C LEU A 316 19.50 2.60 -0.49
N LYS A 317 18.60 2.34 -1.44
CA LYS A 317 17.18 2.08 -1.16
C LYS A 317 16.93 0.80 -0.36
N ASN A 318 17.87 -0.15 -0.38
CA ASN A 318 17.77 -1.38 0.39
C ASN A 318 18.31 -1.25 1.82
N ILE A 319 19.03 -0.15 2.13
CA ILE A 319 19.53 0.11 3.47
C ILE A 319 18.41 0.76 4.29
N PRO A 320 18.01 0.17 5.44
CA PRO A 320 17.00 0.77 6.30
C PRO A 320 17.47 2.14 6.79
N GLN A 321 16.62 3.16 6.65
CA GLN A 321 16.85 4.43 7.35
C GLN A 321 16.64 4.21 8.84
N LEU A 322 17.67 4.51 9.63
CA LEU A 322 17.64 4.34 11.08
C LEU A 322 17.30 5.68 11.72
N ARG A 323 16.02 5.86 12.12
CA ARG A 323 15.52 6.91 13.03
C ARG A 323 16.30 8.24 12.96
N GLY A 324 16.21 8.92 11.82
CA GLY A 324 16.82 10.23 11.58
C GLY A 324 18.16 10.21 10.82
N THR A 325 18.67 9.04 10.46
CA THR A 325 19.84 8.90 9.59
C THR A 325 19.44 8.49 8.17
N GLU A 326 20.22 8.97 7.20
CA GLU A 326 20.07 8.63 5.79
C GLU A 326 21.30 7.86 5.31
N PRO A 327 21.13 6.76 4.56
CA PRO A 327 22.24 6.08 3.94
C PRO A 327 22.83 6.95 2.83
N LEU A 328 24.14 7.17 2.88
CA LEU A 328 24.88 7.91 1.87
C LEU A 328 25.99 7.04 1.28
N MET A 329 26.16 7.12 -0.03
CA MET A 329 27.31 6.53 -0.72
C MET A 329 28.35 7.62 -0.99
N ILE A 330 29.52 7.50 -0.40
CA ILE A 330 30.66 8.35 -0.75
C ILE A 330 31.20 7.89 -2.11
N GLN A 331 31.09 8.75 -3.11
CA GLN A 331 31.52 8.47 -4.49
C GLN A 331 33.00 8.80 -4.69
N LYS A 332 33.46 9.90 -4.07
CA LYS A 332 34.80 10.42 -4.24
C LYS A 332 35.21 11.27 -3.05
N PHE A 333 36.46 11.11 -2.61
CA PHE A 333 37.13 12.04 -1.72
C PHE A 333 37.98 13.02 -2.54
N GLU A 334 38.00 14.28 -2.12
CA GLU A 334 39.02 15.24 -2.53
C GLU A 334 40.27 15.10 -1.63
N ALA A 335 41.40 15.62 -2.11
CA ALA A 335 42.62 15.65 -1.31
C ALA A 335 42.37 16.47 -0.03
N PRO A 336 42.86 16.03 1.14
CA PRO A 336 42.75 16.82 2.35
C PRO A 336 43.50 18.15 2.20
N GLU A 337 42.90 19.23 2.70
CA GLU A 337 43.47 20.58 2.71
C GLU A 337 43.76 20.99 4.16
N GLY A 338 44.97 21.49 4.44
CA GLY A 338 45.39 21.90 5.79
C GLY A 338 45.88 20.76 6.67
N GLU A 339 46.25 21.07 7.91
CA GLU A 339 46.74 20.11 8.92
C GLU A 339 46.17 20.41 10.31
N GLY A 340 46.16 19.40 11.20
CA GLY A 340 45.65 19.55 12.58
C GLY A 340 44.22 20.13 12.61
N ASP A 341 44.02 21.19 13.38
CA ASP A 341 42.70 21.86 13.52
C ASP A 341 42.24 22.54 12.22
N THR A 342 43.15 22.85 11.28
CA THR A 342 42.80 23.45 9.98
C THR A 342 42.45 22.43 8.92
N LEU A 343 42.55 21.13 9.22
CA LEU A 343 42.28 20.05 8.28
C LEU A 343 40.82 20.06 7.84
N VAL A 344 40.63 20.13 6.53
CA VAL A 344 39.35 20.03 5.85
C VAL A 344 39.43 18.93 4.80
N GLN A 345 38.41 18.08 4.74
CA GLN A 345 38.26 17.12 3.66
C GLN A 345 36.86 17.19 3.07
N LYS A 346 36.81 17.34 1.76
CA LYS A 346 35.56 17.35 1.00
C LYS A 346 35.34 16.01 0.33
N PHE A 347 34.08 15.61 0.24
CA PHE A 347 33.70 14.36 -0.41
C PHE A 347 32.32 14.49 -1.06
N LEU A 348 32.19 13.86 -2.22
CA LEU A 348 30.94 13.80 -2.96
C LEU A 348 30.13 12.60 -2.45
N ALA A 349 28.96 12.85 -1.87
CA ALA A 349 28.05 11.84 -1.35
C ALA A 349 26.77 11.79 -2.18
N MET A 350 26.30 10.58 -2.50
CA MET A 350 25.05 10.32 -3.21
C MET A 350 24.01 9.75 -2.24
N ASP A 351 22.79 10.27 -2.30
CA ASP A 351 21.63 9.77 -1.55
C ASP A 351 20.83 8.70 -2.31
N ALA A 352 19.81 8.14 -1.65
CA ALA A 352 18.92 7.14 -2.23
C ALA A 352 18.01 7.65 -3.36
N THR A 353 17.98 8.97 -3.61
CA THR A 353 17.25 9.58 -4.74
C THR A 353 18.14 9.75 -5.97
N GLY A 354 19.45 9.57 -5.81
CA GLY A 354 20.45 9.76 -6.85
C GLY A 354 21.02 11.18 -6.89
N ASN A 355 20.65 12.04 -5.94
CA ASN A 355 21.22 13.38 -5.83
C ASN A 355 22.61 13.28 -5.17
N SER A 356 23.60 13.88 -5.82
CA SER A 356 24.96 14.00 -5.29
C SER A 356 25.17 15.37 -4.66
N THR A 357 25.63 15.39 -3.42
CA THR A 357 25.93 16.61 -2.66
C THR A 357 27.39 16.60 -2.24
N LEU A 358 28.06 17.74 -2.38
CA LEU A 358 29.42 17.93 -1.85
C LEU A 358 29.32 18.22 -0.35
N LEU A 359 29.87 17.32 0.46
CA LEU A 359 29.95 17.45 1.90
C LEU A 359 31.38 17.82 2.32
N GLU A 360 31.47 18.52 3.44
CA GLU A 360 32.73 19.00 4.00
C GLU A 360 32.85 18.54 5.45
N TRP A 361 33.97 17.91 5.78
CA TRP A 361 34.37 17.58 7.13
C TRP A 361 35.53 18.48 7.56
N ARG A 362 35.46 18.99 8.80
CA ARG A 362 36.52 19.80 9.41
C ARG A 362 36.96 19.18 10.73
N ALA A 363 38.26 18.96 10.89
CA ALA A 363 38.81 18.31 12.08
C ALA A 363 38.55 19.12 13.37
N ALA A 364 38.62 20.45 13.31
CA ALA A 364 38.36 21.32 14.47
C ALA A 364 36.93 21.21 15.03
N SER A 365 35.92 21.04 14.16
CA SER A 365 34.52 20.99 14.59
C SER A 365 34.02 19.58 14.85
N ASN A 366 34.66 18.57 14.27
CA ASN A 366 34.28 17.17 14.41
C ASN A 366 35.53 16.28 14.40
N PRO A 367 36.28 16.18 15.51
CA PRO A 367 37.48 15.35 15.57
C PRO A 367 37.11 13.88 15.49
N ILE A 368 37.37 13.25 14.35
CA ILE A 368 37.11 11.83 14.12
C ILE A 368 38.36 11.03 14.49
N ALA A 369 38.21 10.01 15.33
CA ALA A 369 39.23 9.00 15.62
C ALA A 369 38.70 7.62 15.23
N ARG A 370 39.56 6.70 14.76
CA ARG A 370 39.09 5.33 14.42
C ARG A 370 38.78 4.54 15.69
N TYR A 371 37.71 3.77 15.65
CA TYR A 371 37.34 2.85 16.72
C TYR A 371 38.35 1.68 16.79
N ILE A 372 38.88 1.39 17.98
CA ILE A 372 39.68 0.19 18.26
C ILE A 372 38.86 -0.78 19.12
N ASP A 373 38.50 -0.35 20.33
CA ASP A 373 37.68 -1.09 21.27
C ASP A 373 36.96 -0.13 22.24
N GLU A 374 36.22 -0.67 23.20
CA GLU A 374 35.42 0.10 24.16
C GLU A 374 36.27 1.03 25.05
N ASN A 375 37.56 0.76 25.20
CA ASN A 375 38.47 1.51 26.07
C ASN A 375 39.52 2.31 25.30
N ARG A 376 39.60 2.16 23.97
CA ARG A 376 40.68 2.73 23.15
C ARG A 376 40.20 3.22 21.79
N ARG A 377 40.80 4.33 21.35
CA ARG A 377 40.64 4.94 20.03
C ARG A 377 42.01 5.19 19.43
N ASP A 378 42.08 5.17 18.09
CA ASP A 378 43.26 5.65 17.38
C ASP A 378 43.45 7.17 17.59
N PRO A 379 44.62 7.72 17.24
CA PRO A 379 44.77 9.15 17.05
C PRO A 379 43.72 9.72 16.08
N ALA A 380 43.49 11.04 16.15
CA ALA A 380 42.59 11.71 15.23
C ALA A 380 42.99 11.42 13.77
N VAL A 381 41.99 11.09 12.96
CA VAL A 381 42.15 10.78 11.55
C VAL A 381 42.63 12.02 10.81
N THR A 382 43.68 11.86 10.02
CA THR A 382 44.20 12.94 9.15
C THR A 382 43.76 12.78 7.70
N ASP A 383 43.11 11.67 7.36
CA ASP A 383 42.54 11.37 6.03
C ASP A 383 41.40 10.34 6.13
N LEU A 384 40.17 10.76 5.77
CA LEU A 384 38.96 9.92 5.75
C LEU A 384 38.89 8.96 4.56
N SER A 385 39.75 9.11 3.55
CA SER A 385 39.71 8.29 2.33
C SER A 385 40.22 6.85 2.53
N GLY A 386 40.99 6.62 3.60
CA GLY A 386 41.74 5.37 3.83
C GLY A 386 41.02 4.26 4.60
#